data_AF-D2B062-F1
#
_entry.id   AF-D2B062-F1
#
_cell.length_a   1.000
_cell.length_b   1.000
_cell.length_c   1.000
_cell.angle_alpha   90.00
_cell.angle_beta   90.00
_cell.angle_gamma   90.00
#
_symmetry.space_group_name_H-M   'P 1'
#
loop_
_entity.id
_entity.type
_entity.pdbx_description
1 polymer ?
#
loop_
_entity_poly.entity_id
_entity_poly.type
_entity_poly.pdbx_seq_one_letter_code
_entity_poly.pdbx_strand_id
1 'polypeptide(L)' 'MASLVDRIRSYLSSPQGRRNVEKAKMMARDPRNQRRLREFMNRFRSGGSRH' A
#
# COMPACT_ATOMS: atom_id res chain seq x y z
N MET A 1 14.19 -24.82 6.60
CA MET A 1 14.32 -23.50 5.94
C MET A 1 12.99 -22.78 6.07
N ALA A 2 12.85 -21.89 7.04
CA ALA A 2 11.64 -21.08 7.15
C ALA A 2 11.63 -20.08 5.98
N SER A 3 10.88 -20.41 4.94
CA SER A 3 10.74 -19.54 3.77
C SER A 3 10.22 -18.17 4.22
N LEU A 4 10.71 -17.10 3.60
CA LEU A 4 10.24 -15.72 3.78
C LEU A 4 8.70 -15.61 3.83
N VAL A 5 8.02 -16.46 3.05
CA VAL A 5 6.55 -16.59 3.03
C VAL A 5 5.96 -16.92 4.41
N ASP A 6 6.58 -17.82 5.17
CA ASP A 6 6.11 -18.24 6.49
C ASP A 6 6.26 -17.11 7.51
N ARG A 7 7.34 -16.34 7.42
CA ARG A 7 7.57 -15.14 8.24
C ARG A 7 6.58 -14.03 7.91
N ILE A 8 6.25 -13.83 6.62
CA ILE A 8 5.21 -12.89 6.19
C ILE A 8 3.84 -13.36 6.69
N ARG A 9 3.52 -14.65 6.58
CA ARG A 9 2.25 -15.22 7.06
C ARG A 9 2.12 -15.09 8.58
N SER A 10 3.18 -15.37 9.32
CA SER A 10 3.23 -15.20 10.77
C SER A 10 3.16 -13.73 11.18
N TYR A 11 3.76 -12.82 10.39
CA TYR A 11 3.64 -11.37 10.59
C TYR A 11 2.22 -10.87 10.31
N LEU A 12 1.59 -11.33 9.23
CA LEU A 12 0.20 -11.00 8.90
C LEU A 12 -0.80 -11.54 9.94
N SER A 13 -0.50 -12.70 10.54
CA SER A 13 -1.27 -13.27 11.65
C SER A 13 -1.06 -12.55 12.98
N SER A 14 0.03 -11.78 13.13
CA SER A 14 0.29 -10.97 14.33
C SER A 14 -0.68 -9.78 14.44
N PRO A 15 -1.03 -9.32 15.65
CA PRO A 15 -1.85 -8.12 15.86
C PRO A 15 -1.30 -6.87 15.16
N GLN A 16 0.03 -6.77 14.98
CA GLN A 16 0.64 -5.68 14.19
C GLN A 16 0.34 -5.81 12.69
N GLY A 17 0.42 -7.01 12.13
CA GLY A 17 0.08 -7.27 10.73
C GLY A 17 -1.39 -7.04 10.43
N ARG A 18 -2.29 -7.48 11.32
CA ARG A 18 -3.74 -7.21 11.20
C ARG A 18 -4.04 -5.70 11.16
N ARG A 19 -3.45 -4.91 12.06
CA ARG A 19 -3.61 -3.44 12.05
C ARG A 19 -3.12 -2.80 10.75
N ASN A 20 -1.99 -3.26 10.21
CA ASN A 20 -1.45 -2.77 8.95
C ASN A 20 -2.34 -3.17 7.76
N VAL A 21 -2.84 -4.40 7.73
CA VAL A 21 -3.79 -4.87 6.71
C VAL A 21 -5.11 -4.12 6.79
N GLU A 22 -5.62 -3.86 8.00
CA GLU A 22 -6.83 -3.07 8.20
C GLU A 22 -6.66 -1.62 7.76
N LYS A 23 -5.55 -0.97 8.13
CA LYS A 23 -5.20 0.35 7.61
C LYS A 23 -5.10 0.34 6.09
N ALA A 24 -4.44 -0.66 5.50
CA ALA A 24 -4.32 -0.79 4.05
C ALA A 24 -5.69 -1.00 3.40
N LYS A 25 -6.56 -1.86 3.95
CA LYS A 25 -7.94 -2.06 3.48
C LYS A 25 -8.77 -0.79 3.60
N MET A 26 -8.64 -0.05 4.70
CA MET A 26 -9.35 1.21 4.91
C MET A 26 -8.89 2.26 3.89
N MET A 27 -7.57 2.39 3.69
CA MET A 27 -6.99 3.29 2.69
C MET A 27 -7.35 2.89 1.25
N ALA A 28 -7.45 1.59 0.97
CA ALA A 28 -7.84 1.06 -0.34
C ALA A 28 -9.34 1.22 -0.62
N ARG A 29 -10.18 1.14 0.41
CA ARG A 29 -11.63 1.39 0.33
C ARG A 29 -11.98 2.86 0.18
N ASP A 30 -11.05 3.77 0.46
CA ASP A 30 -11.32 5.20 0.36
C ASP A 30 -11.06 5.73 -1.07
N PRO A 31 -12.11 6.11 -1.82
CA PRO A 31 -11.97 6.65 -3.17
C PRO A 31 -11.29 8.04 -3.19
N ARG A 32 -11.28 8.77 -2.06
CA ARG A 32 -10.60 10.08 -1.98
C ARG A 32 -9.08 9.89 -2.00
N ASN A 33 -8.57 8.83 -1.36
CA ASN A 33 -7.16 8.48 -1.44
C ASN A 33 -6.77 8.05 -2.86
N GLN A 34 -7.64 7.34 -3.58
CA GLN A 34 -7.38 7.02 -4.98
C GLN A 34 -7.26 8.27 -5.85
N ARG A 35 -8.11 9.29 -5.65
CA ARG A 35 -8.02 10.56 -6.39
C ARG A 35 -6.71 11.29 -6.11
N ARG A 36 -6.33 11.40 -4.82
CA ARG A 36 -5.04 11.98 -4.40
C ARG A 36 -3.86 11.22 -4.99
N LEU A 37 -3.85 9.89 -4.95
CA LEU A 37 -2.82 9.06 -5.56
C LEU A 37 -2.73 9.27 -7.06
N ARG A 38 -3.88 9.39 -7.74
CA ARG A 38 -3.94 9.61 -9.19
C ARG A 38 -3.43 11.00 -9.56
N GLU A 39 -3.76 12.04 -8.80
CA GLU A 39 -3.17 13.36 -8.95
C GLU A 39 -1.66 13.36 -8.70
N PHE A 40 -1.20 12.68 -7.64
CA PHE A 40 0.22 12.59 -7.31
C PHE A 40 0.99 11.87 -8.41
N MET A 41 0.48 10.72 -8.89
CA MET A 41 1.04 10.00 -10.03
C MET A 41 1.02 10.82 -11.31
N ASN A 42 -0.06 11.54 -11.59
CA ASN A 42 -0.13 12.42 -12.77
C ASN A 42 0.89 13.56 -12.67
N ARG A 43 1.08 14.17 -11.51
CA ARG A 43 2.13 15.18 -11.31
C ARG A 43 3.53 14.59 -11.47
N PHE A 44 3.76 13.41 -10.91
CA PHE A 44 5.05 12.71 -11.02
C PHE A 44 5.37 12.31 -12.45
N ARG A 45 4.36 11.79 -13.17
CA ARG A 45 4.46 11.44 -14.60
C ARG A 45 4.66 12.66 -15.48
N SER A 46 3.91 13.74 -15.26
CA SER A 46 4.04 14.98 -16.03
C SER A 46 5.34 15.74 -15.71
N GLY A 47 5.90 15.57 -14.51
CA GLY A 47 7.21 16.10 -14.13
C GLY A 47 8.39 15.32 -14.71
N GLY A 48 8.21 14.02 -14.98
CA GLY A 48 9.24 13.16 -15.60
C GLY A 48 9.29 13.19 -17.13
N SER A 49 8.23 13.68 -17.80
CA SER A 49 8.13 13.72 -19.27
C SER A 49 8.54 15.05 -19.91
N ARG A 50 9.19 15.94 -19.17
CA ARG A 50 9.83 17.15 -19.72
C ARG A 50 11.35 17.00 -19.64
N HIS A 51 11.90 16.16 -20.53
CA HIS A 51 13.27 16.29 -21.01
C HIS A 51 13.24 15.95 -22.51
#